data_AF-A0A4R5NUN9-F1
#
_entry.id   AF-A0A4R5NUN9-F1
#
_cell.length_a   1.000
_cell.length_b   1.000
_cell.length_c   1.000
_cell.angle_alpha   90.00
_cell.angle_beta   90.00
_cell.angle_gamma   90.00
#
_symmetry.space_group_name_H-M   'P 1'
#
loop_
_entity.id
_entity.type
_entity.pdbx_description
1 polymer ?
#
loop_
_entity_poly.entity_id
_entity_poly.type
_entity_poly.pdbx_seq_one_letter_code
_entity_poly.pdbx_strand_id
1 'polypeptide(L)'
;MKKLVKLVGVMLAFVVFAVVASPQPAQAAHNNYRVKTLKTYQNYSNYTEDVAFHAKAKTKASVWNNQEFDKNIKSNVFYKKGYKLANHKTTTWFVEKKVRIYHKLKSATYYYVANRTGNMQGYVRTNALTPGFSPYGYQIISTKWYNKYDYFHVKDSYKAKNVYVWNYTHTKKRANLKDYPGAVFQKTHTVVMQHNGKDTKYVYLSGTLNGTTKSTRGYVAESAITGGLNPDHTGMNYVDIGYFVNNTDFNQYLQTGKNQKLAREIIKLFPNSQPDLGLSKIAAYNYDSFDNDIDGDPSPISTTGYTDIKTFPAIQKWLYTNHNASNATKIAGVKKLLNAEGYTDSKRASLSGYKLGIQIVNNIVMPSGESGDLASRYGYVFILGKVDN
;
A
#
# COMPACT_ATOMS: atom_id res chain seq x y z
N MET A 1 8.62 100.68 -48.90
CA MET A 1 9.96 100.14 -49.21
C MET A 1 10.27 99.02 -48.23
N LYS A 2 10.62 97.82 -48.74
CA LYS A 2 11.50 96.74 -48.21
C LYS A 2 11.86 96.85 -46.70
N LYS A 3 11.74 95.85 -45.82
CA LYS A 3 12.02 94.40 -45.92
C LYS A 3 11.63 93.70 -44.59
N LEU A 4 11.46 92.38 -44.67
CA LEU A 4 11.48 91.38 -43.59
C LEU A 4 12.66 91.53 -42.61
N VAL A 5 12.52 91.04 -41.37
CA VAL A 5 13.12 89.77 -40.86
C VAL A 5 12.81 89.59 -39.36
N LYS A 6 12.41 88.35 -39.00
CA LYS A 6 12.23 87.83 -37.63
C LYS A 6 13.57 87.68 -36.91
N LEU A 7 13.61 87.84 -35.58
CA LEU A 7 14.18 86.79 -34.73
C LEU A 7 13.69 86.87 -33.27
N VAL A 8 13.57 85.66 -32.73
CA VAL A 8 13.14 85.21 -31.41
C VAL A 8 14.06 85.72 -30.28
N GLY A 9 13.46 86.05 -29.13
CA GLY A 9 14.21 86.25 -27.89
C GLY A 9 13.35 86.49 -26.65
N VAL A 10 13.13 85.43 -25.88
CA VAL A 10 13.24 85.36 -24.40
C VAL A 10 12.30 86.21 -23.50
N MET A 11 11.69 85.50 -22.54
CA MET A 11 11.15 85.98 -21.24
C MET A 11 9.86 86.82 -21.26
N LEU A 12 8.95 86.78 -20.28
CA LEU A 12 8.61 85.89 -19.16
C LEU A 12 7.28 86.46 -18.65
N ALA A 13 6.21 85.67 -18.56
CA ALA A 13 5.03 86.07 -17.78
C ALA A 13 4.42 84.85 -17.09
N PHE A 14 4.77 84.72 -15.82
CA PHE A 14 4.12 83.86 -14.85
C PHE A 14 2.63 84.20 -14.74
N VAL A 15 1.77 83.22 -14.97
CA VAL A 15 0.55 83.08 -14.16
C VAL A 15 0.59 81.68 -13.56
N VAL A 16 0.78 81.70 -12.25
CA VAL A 16 0.76 80.55 -11.36
C VAL A 16 -0.65 79.95 -11.38
N PHE A 17 -0.79 78.72 -11.88
CA PHE A 17 -1.77 77.78 -11.37
C PHE A 17 -1.01 76.54 -10.91
N ALA A 18 -0.87 76.42 -9.59
CA ALA A 18 -0.36 75.26 -8.93
C ALA A 18 -1.32 74.08 -9.18
N VAL A 19 -1.02 73.27 -10.21
CA VAL A 19 -1.47 71.87 -10.20
C VAL A 19 -0.48 71.14 -9.31
N VAL A 20 -0.80 71.12 -8.03
CA VAL A 20 -0.28 70.12 -7.10
C VAL A 20 -0.69 68.78 -7.69
N ALA A 21 0.24 68.13 -8.40
CA ALA A 21 0.13 66.71 -8.65
C ALA A 21 0.03 66.08 -7.27
N SER A 22 -1.18 65.66 -6.88
CA SER A 22 -1.39 64.90 -5.68
C SER A 22 -0.39 63.75 -5.74
N PRO A 23 0.57 63.62 -4.81
CA PRO A 23 1.41 62.44 -4.79
C PRO A 23 0.43 61.28 -4.65
N GLN A 24 0.30 60.50 -5.73
CA GLN A 24 -0.43 59.25 -5.71
C GLN A 24 0.08 58.52 -4.47
N PRO A 25 -0.76 58.24 -3.46
CA PRO A 25 -0.28 57.79 -2.17
C PRO A 25 0.59 56.58 -2.44
N ALA A 26 1.89 56.70 -2.12
CA ALA A 26 2.86 55.65 -2.35
C ALA A 26 2.28 54.40 -1.70
N GLN A 27 1.87 53.44 -2.51
CA GLN A 27 1.12 52.28 -2.05
C GLN A 27 1.95 51.62 -0.95
N ALA A 28 1.44 51.69 0.29
CA ALA A 28 2.19 51.28 1.47
C ALA A 28 2.75 49.88 1.24
N ALA A 29 4.07 49.71 1.43
CA ALA A 29 4.72 48.45 1.19
C ALA A 29 4.05 47.36 2.05
N HIS A 30 3.37 46.42 1.40
CA HIS A 30 2.77 45.30 2.11
C HIS A 30 3.89 44.52 2.81
N ASN A 31 3.81 44.43 4.14
CA ASN A 31 4.79 43.71 4.97
C ASN A 31 4.72 42.19 4.80
N ASN A 32 3.63 41.66 4.25
CA ASN A 32 3.44 40.25 3.95
C ASN A 32 3.79 39.92 2.49
N TYR A 33 4.09 38.65 2.24
CA TYR A 33 4.34 38.15 0.89
C TYR A 33 3.00 37.90 0.18
N ARG A 34 2.89 38.38 -1.05
CA ARG A 34 1.72 38.15 -1.92
C ARG A 34 2.12 37.24 -3.06
N VAL A 35 1.32 36.22 -3.35
CA VAL A 35 1.59 35.24 -4.41
C VAL A 35 0.56 35.37 -5.53
N LYS A 36 1.04 35.64 -6.75
CA LYS A 36 0.24 35.60 -7.97
C LYS A 36 0.59 34.34 -8.77
N THR A 37 -0.39 33.47 -8.98
CA THR A 37 -0.23 32.33 -9.89
C THR A 37 -0.07 32.84 -11.32
N LEU A 38 0.99 32.38 -11.99
CA LEU A 38 1.26 32.66 -13.41
C LEU A 38 0.86 31.48 -14.29
N LYS A 39 1.07 30.25 -13.80
CA LYS A 39 0.68 29.01 -14.48
C LYS A 39 0.41 27.93 -13.44
N THR A 40 -0.63 27.14 -13.67
CA THR A 40 -0.84 25.86 -12.98
C THR A 40 -0.45 24.75 -13.94
N TYR A 41 0.23 23.74 -13.44
CA TYR A 41 0.54 22.53 -14.17
C TYR A 41 -0.46 21.46 -13.73
N GLN A 42 -1.01 20.71 -14.69
CA GLN A 42 -1.90 19.60 -14.37
C GLN A 42 -1.05 18.46 -13.80
N ASN A 43 -1.34 18.06 -12.57
CA ASN A 43 -0.84 16.82 -12.00
C ASN A 43 -2.06 15.90 -11.94
N TYR A 44 -2.27 15.07 -12.96
CA TYR A 44 -3.30 14.03 -12.88
C TYR A 44 -2.85 12.95 -11.89
N SER A 45 -3.81 12.31 -11.23
CA SER A 45 -3.61 11.13 -10.38
C SER A 45 -2.92 9.96 -11.10
N ASN A 46 -2.81 10.02 -12.43
CA ASN A 46 -2.00 9.15 -13.27
C ASN A 46 -0.72 9.91 -13.69
N TYR A 47 0.34 9.68 -12.91
CA TYR A 47 1.66 10.33 -12.86
C TYR A 47 2.50 10.33 -14.16
N THR A 48 1.91 10.16 -15.35
CA THR A 48 2.60 10.15 -16.65
C THR A 48 2.78 11.54 -17.27
N GLU A 49 2.20 12.58 -16.67
CA GLU A 49 2.24 13.97 -17.17
C GLU A 49 3.00 14.94 -16.25
N ASP A 50 3.67 14.42 -15.23
CA ASP A 50 4.33 15.25 -14.21
C ASP A 50 5.42 16.15 -14.81
N VAL A 51 5.39 17.43 -14.43
CA VAL A 51 6.43 18.38 -14.84
C VAL A 51 7.63 18.29 -13.90
N ALA A 52 8.52 17.34 -14.21
CA ALA A 52 9.71 17.04 -13.45
C ALA A 52 10.84 18.06 -13.66
N PHE A 53 11.51 18.41 -12.56
CA PHE A 53 12.71 19.22 -12.51
C PHE A 53 13.70 18.65 -11.50
N HIS A 54 14.98 18.99 -11.66
CA HIS A 54 16.02 18.69 -10.68
C HIS A 54 16.89 19.91 -10.38
N ALA A 55 17.63 19.85 -9.28
CA ALA A 55 18.50 20.94 -8.86
C ALA A 55 19.62 21.19 -9.88
N LYS A 56 19.81 22.45 -10.29
CA LYS A 56 20.95 22.84 -11.12
C LYS A 56 22.26 22.56 -10.39
N ALA A 57 23.27 22.07 -11.11
CA ALA A 57 24.58 21.81 -10.55
C ALA A 57 25.13 23.03 -9.80
N LYS A 58 25.70 22.80 -8.60
CA LYS A 58 26.28 23.82 -7.71
C LYS A 58 25.32 24.92 -7.23
N THR A 59 24.00 24.74 -7.37
CA THR A 59 23.03 25.69 -6.82
C THR A 59 23.15 25.81 -5.30
N LYS A 60 23.09 27.03 -4.79
CA LYS A 60 23.02 27.34 -3.34
C LYS A 60 21.57 27.62 -2.88
N ALA A 61 20.61 27.47 -3.78
CA ALA A 61 19.21 27.75 -3.47
C ALA A 61 18.60 26.68 -2.56
N SER A 62 17.52 27.08 -1.89
CA SER A 62 16.69 26.19 -1.08
C SER A 62 15.26 26.21 -1.61
N VAL A 63 14.56 25.10 -1.44
CA VAL A 63 13.09 25.11 -1.44
C VAL A 63 12.67 25.68 -0.10
N TRP A 64 12.02 26.84 -0.13
CA TRP A 64 11.42 27.40 1.07
C TRP A 64 10.23 26.53 1.45
N ASN A 65 10.35 25.85 2.60
CA ASN A 65 9.38 24.87 3.05
C ASN A 65 8.04 25.55 3.33
N ASN A 66 7.06 25.26 2.48
CA ASN A 66 5.67 25.57 2.73
C ASN A 66 4.83 24.38 2.27
N GLN A 67 4.13 23.75 3.21
CA GLN A 67 3.34 22.56 2.92
C GLN A 67 1.99 22.86 2.26
N GLU A 68 1.58 24.12 2.31
CA GLU A 68 0.32 24.55 1.70
C GLU A 68 0.58 25.67 0.72
N PHE A 69 -0.26 25.75 -0.30
CA PHE A 69 -0.24 26.86 -1.22
C PHE A 69 -1.07 28.02 -0.66
N ASP A 70 -0.40 29.07 -0.20
CA ASP A 70 -1.05 30.28 0.28
C ASP A 70 -0.93 31.45 -0.70
N LYS A 71 -2.05 32.12 -0.97
CA LYS A 71 -2.07 33.37 -1.75
C LYS A 71 -1.41 34.53 -1.01
N ASN A 72 -1.42 34.49 0.32
CA ASN A 72 -0.82 35.49 1.21
C ASN A 72 -0.04 34.79 2.32
N ILE A 73 1.25 35.09 2.45
CA ILE A 73 2.13 34.46 3.43
C ILE A 73 2.63 35.53 4.39
N LYS A 74 2.44 35.30 5.69
CA LYS A 74 2.98 36.19 6.73
C LYS A 74 4.51 36.20 6.66
N SER A 75 5.12 37.38 6.78
CA SER A 75 6.58 37.52 6.65
C SER A 75 7.38 36.69 7.65
N ASN A 76 6.88 36.52 8.87
CA ASN A 76 7.48 35.65 9.89
C ASN A 76 7.37 34.14 9.58
N VAL A 77 6.49 33.74 8.67
CA VAL A 77 6.35 32.37 8.17
C VAL A 77 7.28 32.11 6.98
N PHE A 78 7.70 33.16 6.26
CA PHE A 78 8.54 33.10 5.05
C PHE A 78 9.99 32.60 5.26
N TYR A 79 10.33 32.09 6.45
CA TYR A 79 11.70 31.73 6.80
C TYR A 79 11.84 30.39 7.56
N LYS A 80 10.78 29.59 7.68
CA LYS A 80 10.93 28.27 8.33
C LYS A 80 11.81 27.35 7.47
N LYS A 81 13.00 27.02 8.04
CA LYS A 81 13.96 25.96 7.63
C LYS A 81 13.64 25.29 6.28
N GLY A 82 14.08 25.93 5.18
CA GLY A 82 13.93 25.37 3.84
C GLY A 82 14.86 24.18 3.56
N TYR A 83 14.58 23.45 2.49
CA TYR A 83 15.38 22.32 2.02
C TYR A 83 16.49 22.82 1.08
N LYS A 84 17.75 22.77 1.53
CA LYS A 84 18.90 23.13 0.67
C LYS A 84 18.97 22.15 -0.51
N LEU A 85 18.82 22.63 -1.74
CA LEU A 85 18.82 21.79 -2.92
C LEU A 85 20.11 20.96 -3.06
N ALA A 86 21.25 21.53 -2.64
CA ALA A 86 22.54 20.84 -2.65
C ALA A 86 22.58 19.55 -1.79
N ASN A 87 21.73 19.44 -0.77
CA ASN A 87 21.62 18.26 0.10
C ASN A 87 20.64 17.21 -0.44
N HIS A 88 19.90 17.54 -1.51
CA HIS A 88 18.82 16.73 -2.07
C HIS A 88 19.01 16.51 -3.56
N LYS A 89 20.25 16.19 -3.97
CA LYS A 89 20.62 16.01 -5.39
C LYS A 89 19.84 14.88 -6.06
N THR A 90 19.49 13.82 -5.33
CA THR A 90 18.71 12.68 -5.84
C THR A 90 17.21 12.95 -5.92
N THR A 91 16.74 14.11 -5.47
CA THR A 91 15.31 14.45 -5.48
C THR A 91 14.91 15.06 -6.81
N THR A 92 13.92 14.45 -7.45
CA THR A 92 13.11 15.11 -8.49
C THR A 92 12.04 15.96 -7.83
N TRP A 93 11.91 17.20 -8.29
CA TRP A 93 10.94 18.19 -7.88
C TRP A 93 9.86 18.32 -8.95
N PHE A 94 8.62 18.02 -8.59
CA PHE A 94 7.46 18.13 -9.47
C PHE A 94 6.85 19.52 -9.30
N VAL A 95 6.78 20.26 -10.40
CA VAL A 95 6.26 21.63 -10.38
C VAL A 95 4.74 21.59 -10.50
N GLU A 96 4.06 22.15 -9.51
CA GLU A 96 2.60 22.26 -9.52
C GLU A 96 2.16 23.63 -10.04
N LYS A 97 2.91 24.69 -9.69
CA LYS A 97 2.59 26.07 -10.07
C LYS A 97 3.84 26.88 -10.36
N LYS A 98 3.75 27.75 -11.36
CA LYS A 98 4.68 28.88 -11.56
C LYS A 98 4.02 30.13 -11.01
N VAL A 99 4.72 30.86 -10.15
CA VAL A 99 4.14 32.00 -9.42
C VAL A 99 5.08 33.20 -9.44
N ARG A 100 4.52 34.40 -9.30
CA ARG A 100 5.23 35.63 -8.95
C ARG A 100 4.99 35.92 -7.48
N ILE A 101 6.05 36.00 -6.69
CA ILE A 101 5.97 36.40 -5.28
C ILE A 101 6.43 37.85 -5.16
N TYR A 102 5.63 38.66 -4.49
CA TYR A 102 5.88 40.07 -4.20
C TYR A 102 6.15 40.25 -2.71
N HIS A 103 7.14 41.05 -2.37
CA HIS A 103 7.42 41.47 -1.00
C HIS A 103 7.99 42.89 -1.01
N LYS A 104 7.28 43.81 -0.36
CA LYS A 104 7.55 45.25 -0.47
C LYS A 104 7.61 45.65 -1.96
N LEU A 105 8.66 46.37 -2.37
CA LEU A 105 8.87 46.81 -3.75
C LEU A 105 9.59 45.77 -4.64
N LYS A 106 9.88 44.57 -4.13
CA LYS A 106 10.61 43.54 -4.85
C LYS A 106 9.68 42.40 -5.26
N SER A 107 9.98 41.77 -6.39
CA SER A 107 9.27 40.56 -6.80
C SER A 107 10.20 39.59 -7.52
N ALA A 108 9.81 38.32 -7.55
CA ALA A 108 10.52 37.29 -8.30
C ALA A 108 9.64 36.12 -8.67
N THR A 109 10.07 35.36 -9.67
CA THR A 109 9.36 34.17 -10.15
C THR A 109 9.88 32.91 -9.46
N TYR A 110 8.94 32.12 -8.93
CA TYR A 110 9.19 30.86 -8.24
C TYR A 110 8.38 29.73 -8.88
N TYR A 111 8.84 28.51 -8.67
CA TYR A 111 8.00 27.33 -8.75
C TYR A 111 7.53 26.97 -7.35
N TYR A 112 6.26 26.57 -7.22
CA TYR A 112 5.81 25.75 -6.11
C TYR A 112 6.02 24.29 -6.52
N VAL A 113 6.82 23.57 -5.74
CA VAL A 113 7.26 22.21 -6.04
C VAL A 113 6.96 21.27 -4.90
N ALA A 114 6.79 20.00 -5.21
CA ALA A 114 6.77 18.91 -4.25
C ALA A 114 7.73 17.80 -4.70
N ASN A 115 8.28 17.03 -3.77
CA ASN A 115 8.90 15.76 -4.10
C ASN A 115 7.82 14.68 -4.30
N ARG A 116 8.22 13.47 -4.75
CA ARG A 116 7.28 12.38 -5.07
C ARG A 116 6.31 12.03 -3.95
N THR A 117 6.72 12.14 -2.68
CA THR A 117 5.91 11.79 -1.51
C THR A 117 5.12 12.97 -0.94
N GLY A 118 5.28 14.19 -1.46
CA GLY A 118 4.66 15.42 -0.94
C GLY A 118 5.23 15.92 0.40
N ASN A 119 6.05 15.12 1.10
CA ASN A 119 6.61 15.50 2.41
C ASN A 119 7.65 16.64 2.34
N MET A 120 8.20 16.93 1.16
CA MET A 120 9.06 18.09 0.91
C MET A 120 8.43 18.93 -0.18
N GLN A 121 7.99 20.12 0.17
CA GLN A 121 7.30 21.01 -0.76
C GLN A 121 7.48 22.47 -0.40
N GLY A 122 7.21 23.33 -1.38
CA GLY A 122 7.20 24.78 -1.21
C GLY A 122 7.83 25.52 -2.39
N TYR A 123 8.35 26.73 -2.12
CA TYR A 123 8.72 27.65 -3.18
C TYR A 123 10.22 27.66 -3.46
N VAL A 124 10.58 27.61 -4.74
CA VAL A 124 11.99 27.64 -5.19
C VAL A 124 12.15 28.56 -6.39
N ARG A 125 13.27 29.27 -6.45
CA ARG A 125 13.57 30.16 -7.58
C ARG A 125 13.66 29.33 -8.86
N THR A 126 12.97 29.80 -9.91
CA THR A 126 12.91 29.08 -11.20
C THR A 126 14.28 28.81 -11.82
N ASN A 127 15.25 29.72 -11.65
CA ASN A 127 16.62 29.58 -12.16
C ASN A 127 17.52 28.60 -11.37
N ALA A 128 17.02 28.05 -10.26
CA ALA A 128 17.73 27.05 -9.46
C ALA A 128 17.47 25.60 -9.92
N LEU A 129 16.52 25.40 -10.85
CA LEU A 129 16.09 24.10 -11.32
C LEU A 129 16.33 23.95 -12.84
N THR A 130 16.55 22.72 -13.26
CA THR A 130 16.67 22.29 -14.66
C THR A 130 15.54 21.30 -14.97
N PRO A 131 14.86 21.38 -16.13
CA PRO A 131 13.84 20.41 -16.52
C PRO A 131 14.35 18.96 -16.55
N GLY A 132 13.45 18.02 -16.28
CA GLY A 132 13.71 16.58 -16.30
C GLY A 132 13.96 15.98 -14.91
N PHE A 133 13.86 14.66 -14.85
CA PHE A 133 14.15 13.87 -13.64
C PHE A 133 15.59 14.04 -13.18
N SER A 134 15.84 13.85 -11.88
CA SER A 134 17.21 13.91 -11.35
C SER A 134 18.07 12.79 -11.97
N PRO A 135 19.27 13.09 -12.47
CA PRO A 135 20.18 12.08 -12.99
C PRO A 135 20.85 11.26 -11.86
N TYR A 136 20.59 11.58 -10.59
CA TYR A 136 21.22 10.94 -9.44
C TYR A 136 20.26 10.02 -8.71
N GLY A 137 20.66 8.78 -8.45
CA GLY A 137 19.84 7.81 -7.73
C GLY A 137 18.62 7.35 -8.53
N TYR A 138 17.80 6.49 -7.92
CA TYR A 138 16.63 5.92 -8.58
C TYR A 138 15.49 6.94 -8.67
N GLN A 139 14.92 7.10 -9.87
CA GLN A 139 13.80 8.00 -10.13
C GLN A 139 12.57 7.22 -10.57
N ILE A 140 11.44 7.39 -9.89
CA ILE A 140 10.15 6.89 -10.38
C ILE A 140 9.69 7.84 -11.49
N ILE A 141 9.71 7.37 -12.74
CA ILE A 141 9.35 8.17 -13.92
C ILE A 141 7.94 7.90 -14.42
N SER A 142 7.31 6.80 -13.99
CA SER A 142 5.93 6.45 -14.31
C SER A 142 5.35 5.57 -13.22
N THR A 143 4.06 5.73 -12.95
CA THR A 143 3.30 4.90 -11.99
C THR A 143 1.96 4.50 -12.61
N LYS A 144 1.61 3.21 -12.48
CA LYS A 144 0.31 2.66 -12.83
C LYS A 144 -0.33 2.05 -11.59
N TRP A 145 -1.43 2.63 -11.15
CA TRP A 145 -2.23 2.13 -10.03
C TRP A 145 -3.20 1.05 -10.49
N TYR A 146 -3.51 0.13 -9.59
CA TYR A 146 -4.55 -0.88 -9.80
C TYR A 146 -5.67 -0.64 -8.79
N ASN A 147 -6.92 -0.66 -9.28
CA ASN A 147 -8.11 -0.47 -8.44
C ASN A 147 -8.61 -1.79 -7.83
N LYS A 148 -7.80 -2.85 -7.87
CA LYS A 148 -8.14 -4.19 -7.39
C LYS A 148 -6.94 -4.81 -6.67
N TYR A 149 -7.22 -5.52 -5.58
CA TYR A 149 -6.24 -6.33 -4.87
C TYR A 149 -6.00 -7.63 -5.62
N ASP A 150 -5.05 -7.60 -6.54
CA ASP A 150 -4.54 -8.80 -7.19
C ASP A 150 -3.47 -9.47 -6.30
N TYR A 151 -3.52 -10.80 -6.22
CA TYR A 151 -2.53 -11.61 -5.51
C TYR A 151 -1.32 -11.93 -6.38
N PHE A 152 -0.15 -11.95 -5.77
CA PHE A 152 1.13 -12.28 -6.40
C PHE A 152 1.97 -13.15 -5.48
N HIS A 153 2.89 -13.89 -6.06
CA HIS A 153 3.91 -14.62 -5.31
C HIS A 153 5.25 -14.62 -6.06
N VAL A 154 6.29 -15.05 -5.35
CA VAL A 154 7.65 -15.17 -5.90
C VAL A 154 7.66 -16.32 -6.90
N LYS A 155 8.15 -16.07 -8.12
CA LYS A 155 8.32 -17.13 -9.12
C LYS A 155 9.27 -18.20 -8.58
N ASP A 156 9.01 -19.46 -8.89
CA ASP A 156 9.86 -20.58 -8.44
C ASP A 156 11.34 -20.39 -8.81
N SER A 157 11.62 -19.90 -10.02
CA SER A 157 12.99 -19.61 -10.49
C SER A 157 13.70 -18.48 -9.73
N TYR A 158 13.02 -17.81 -8.81
CA TYR A 158 13.54 -16.75 -7.94
C TYR A 158 13.46 -17.08 -6.45
N LYS A 159 12.81 -18.17 -6.03
CA LYS A 159 12.66 -18.52 -4.60
C LYS A 159 13.99 -18.69 -3.86
N ALA A 160 15.02 -19.21 -4.53
CA ALA A 160 16.37 -19.34 -3.97
C ALA A 160 17.29 -18.13 -4.26
N LYS A 161 16.84 -17.15 -5.06
CA LYS A 161 17.65 -16.01 -5.49
C LYS A 161 17.51 -14.84 -4.51
N ASN A 162 18.55 -14.02 -4.43
CA ASN A 162 18.49 -12.77 -3.68
C ASN A 162 17.67 -11.75 -4.47
N VAL A 163 16.39 -11.60 -4.11
CA VAL A 163 15.51 -10.57 -4.65
C VAL A 163 15.07 -9.69 -3.50
N TYR A 164 15.55 -8.45 -3.48
CA TYR A 164 15.29 -7.56 -2.37
C TYR A 164 14.01 -6.75 -2.56
N VAL A 165 13.31 -6.54 -1.44
CA VAL A 165 12.25 -5.55 -1.30
C VAL A 165 12.91 -4.23 -0.90
N TRP A 166 12.76 -3.20 -1.72
CA TRP A 166 13.41 -1.90 -1.53
C TRP A 166 12.44 -0.84 -1.02
N ASN A 167 12.97 0.17 -0.32
CA ASN A 167 12.25 1.43 -0.15
C ASN A 167 12.16 2.21 -1.47
N TYR A 168 11.32 3.24 -1.53
CA TYR A 168 11.05 3.97 -2.77
C TYR A 168 12.28 4.65 -3.38
N THR A 169 13.26 5.04 -2.57
CA THR A 169 14.54 5.64 -3.02
C THR A 169 15.62 4.61 -3.37
N HIS A 170 15.34 3.30 -3.22
CA HIS A 170 16.32 2.23 -3.44
C HIS A 170 17.63 2.39 -2.64
N THR A 171 17.54 2.97 -1.44
CA THR A 171 18.68 3.15 -0.51
C THR A 171 18.67 2.16 0.65
N LYS A 172 17.55 1.50 0.91
CA LYS A 172 17.38 0.55 2.01
C LYS A 172 16.70 -0.73 1.53
N LYS A 173 17.37 -1.87 1.74
CA LYS A 173 16.78 -3.20 1.65
C LYS A 173 15.88 -3.40 2.87
N ARG A 174 14.60 -3.67 2.64
CA ARG A 174 13.59 -3.94 3.69
C ARG A 174 13.46 -5.42 3.99
N ALA A 175 13.60 -6.25 2.97
CA ALA A 175 13.53 -7.71 3.07
C ALA A 175 14.20 -8.37 1.85
N ASN A 176 14.32 -9.69 1.89
CA ASN A 176 14.70 -10.53 0.76
C ASN A 176 13.61 -11.59 0.54
N LEU A 177 13.11 -11.73 -0.68
CA LEU A 177 11.96 -12.56 -1.00
C LEU A 177 12.20 -14.07 -0.78
N LYS A 178 13.46 -14.52 -0.80
CA LYS A 178 13.79 -15.91 -0.44
C LYS A 178 13.42 -16.27 1.01
N ASP A 179 13.28 -15.27 1.88
CA ASP A 179 12.90 -15.45 3.28
C ASP A 179 11.36 -15.52 3.46
N TYR A 180 10.61 -15.41 2.34
CA TYR A 180 9.14 -15.40 2.26
C TYR A 180 8.63 -16.38 1.17
N PRO A 181 9.12 -17.65 1.13
CA PRO A 181 8.86 -18.54 0.00
C PRO A 181 7.38 -18.87 -0.20
N GLY A 182 6.61 -18.98 0.89
CA GLY A 182 5.18 -19.24 0.83
C GLY A 182 4.28 -18.00 0.90
N ALA A 183 4.83 -16.79 0.97
CA ALA A 183 3.99 -15.60 1.13
C ALA A 183 3.16 -15.34 -0.14
N VAL A 184 1.90 -14.96 0.08
CA VAL A 184 1.03 -14.33 -0.91
C VAL A 184 1.08 -12.83 -0.67
N PHE A 185 1.41 -12.07 -1.70
CA PHE A 185 1.52 -10.62 -1.66
C PHE A 185 0.36 -9.97 -2.38
N GLN A 186 -0.06 -8.81 -1.88
CA GLN A 186 -0.93 -7.89 -2.61
C GLN A 186 -0.07 -6.87 -3.36
N LYS A 187 -0.45 -6.58 -4.60
CA LYS A 187 0.17 -5.53 -5.43
C LYS A 187 -0.72 -4.29 -5.48
N THR A 188 -0.17 -3.13 -5.14
CA THR A 188 -0.91 -1.86 -5.20
C THR A 188 -0.69 -1.10 -6.50
N HIS A 189 0.55 -1.08 -7.00
CA HIS A 189 0.93 -0.34 -8.21
C HIS A 189 2.21 -0.88 -8.83
N THR A 190 2.37 -0.60 -10.13
CA THR A 190 3.63 -0.81 -10.87
C THR A 190 4.26 0.55 -11.11
N VAL A 191 5.59 0.63 -11.06
CA VAL A 191 6.36 1.82 -11.41
C VAL A 191 7.44 1.47 -12.43
N VAL A 192 7.79 2.44 -13.26
CA VAL A 192 9.05 2.42 -14.01
C VAL A 192 10.03 3.28 -13.24
N MET A 193 11.15 2.69 -12.85
CA MET A 193 12.26 3.41 -12.23
C MET A 193 13.43 3.53 -13.18
N GLN A 194 13.93 4.75 -13.35
CA GLN A 194 15.15 5.04 -14.09
C GLN A 194 16.34 5.14 -13.14
N HIS A 195 17.44 4.50 -13.50
CA HIS A 195 18.72 4.62 -12.82
C HIS A 195 19.88 4.39 -13.81
N ASN A 196 20.85 5.30 -13.84
CA ASN A 196 21.99 5.25 -14.76
C ASN A 196 21.58 5.05 -16.23
N GLY A 197 20.53 5.75 -16.68
CA GLY A 197 20.00 5.66 -18.04
C GLY A 197 19.25 4.37 -18.36
N LYS A 198 19.05 3.48 -17.38
CA LYS A 198 18.28 2.24 -17.54
C LYS A 198 16.94 2.35 -16.84
N ASP A 199 15.90 2.00 -17.57
CA ASP A 199 14.55 1.89 -17.04
C ASP A 199 14.27 0.45 -16.61
N THR A 200 13.66 0.26 -15.45
CA THR A 200 13.29 -1.06 -14.91
C THR A 200 11.92 -0.99 -14.25
N LYS A 201 11.08 -2.00 -14.52
CA LYS A 201 9.76 -2.12 -13.90
C LYS A 201 9.85 -2.73 -12.52
N TYR A 202 9.21 -2.07 -11.56
CA TYR A 202 9.05 -2.54 -10.19
C TYR A 202 7.58 -2.57 -9.83
N VAL A 203 7.21 -3.50 -8.96
CA VAL A 203 5.91 -3.55 -8.32
C VAL A 203 6.06 -3.17 -6.85
N TYR A 204 5.06 -2.46 -6.31
CA TYR A 204 4.94 -2.30 -4.87
C TYR A 204 4.10 -3.45 -4.31
N LEU A 205 4.70 -4.24 -3.44
CA LEU A 205 4.07 -5.39 -2.80
C LEU A 205 3.93 -5.17 -1.30
N SER A 206 2.91 -5.77 -0.70
CA SER A 206 2.73 -5.91 0.73
C SER A 206 2.29 -7.34 1.04
N GLY A 207 2.88 -7.98 2.03
CA GLY A 207 2.52 -9.36 2.40
C GLY A 207 3.21 -9.86 3.66
N THR A 208 2.74 -11.01 4.13
CA THR A 208 3.14 -11.61 5.40
C THR A 208 3.24 -13.13 5.23
N LEU A 209 4.15 -13.78 5.97
CA LEU A 209 4.06 -15.22 6.19
C LEU A 209 3.00 -15.48 7.27
N ASN A 210 1.83 -15.97 6.86
CA ASN A 210 0.67 -16.10 7.73
C ASN A 210 0.96 -16.91 9.00
N GLY A 211 0.47 -16.42 10.13
CA GLY A 211 0.74 -17.00 11.45
C GLY A 211 2.15 -16.71 11.99
N THR A 212 2.86 -15.70 11.46
CA THR A 212 4.19 -15.27 11.94
C THR A 212 4.25 -13.74 12.09
N THR A 213 5.34 -13.22 12.65
CA THR A 213 5.63 -11.78 12.70
C THR A 213 6.33 -11.25 11.45
N LYS A 214 6.63 -12.11 10.47
CA LYS A 214 7.37 -11.74 9.26
C LYS A 214 6.41 -11.10 8.24
N SER A 215 6.41 -9.78 8.19
CA SER A 215 5.74 -8.98 7.17
C SER A 215 6.72 -8.08 6.43
N THR A 216 6.40 -7.74 5.18
CA THR A 216 7.19 -6.79 4.41
C THR A 216 6.35 -6.04 3.39
N ARG A 217 6.82 -4.83 3.06
CA ARG A 217 6.25 -4.01 1.99
C ARG A 217 7.32 -3.16 1.29
N GLY A 218 7.19 -2.97 -0.01
CA GLY A 218 8.11 -2.16 -0.79
C GLY A 218 8.21 -2.56 -2.26
N TYR A 219 9.23 -2.05 -2.93
CA TYR A 219 9.43 -2.22 -4.36
C TYR A 219 10.27 -3.45 -4.67
N VAL A 220 9.78 -4.28 -5.59
CA VAL A 220 10.44 -5.50 -6.08
C VAL A 220 10.45 -5.46 -7.59
N ALA A 221 11.52 -5.96 -8.22
CA ALA A 221 11.58 -6.09 -9.67
C ALA A 221 10.43 -6.98 -10.19
N GLU A 222 9.65 -6.47 -11.14
CA GLU A 222 8.46 -7.15 -11.66
C GLU A 222 8.79 -8.54 -12.26
N SER A 223 10.00 -8.71 -12.79
CA SER A 223 10.45 -9.98 -13.36
C SER A 223 10.45 -11.15 -12.36
N ALA A 224 10.57 -10.88 -11.07
CA ALA A 224 10.72 -11.89 -10.01
C ALA A 224 9.40 -12.44 -9.46
N ILE A 225 8.26 -11.86 -9.85
CA ILE A 225 6.95 -12.17 -9.27
C ILE A 225 5.94 -12.55 -10.36
N THR A 226 4.97 -13.38 -10.01
CA THR A 226 3.88 -13.80 -10.90
C THR A 226 2.54 -13.63 -10.23
N GLY A 227 1.49 -13.43 -11.02
CA GLY A 227 0.13 -13.28 -10.53
C GLY A 227 -0.46 -14.60 -10.04
N GLY A 228 -1.38 -14.52 -9.09
CA GLY A 228 -2.08 -15.65 -8.49
C GLY A 228 -1.63 -15.97 -7.06
N LEU A 229 -2.41 -16.84 -6.43
CA LEU A 229 -2.12 -17.44 -5.12
C LEU A 229 -0.88 -18.36 -5.20
N ASN A 230 -0.26 -18.64 -4.06
CA ASN A 230 0.95 -19.46 -3.96
C ASN A 230 0.60 -20.86 -3.43
N PRO A 231 0.82 -21.94 -4.20
CA PRO A 231 0.63 -23.31 -3.71
C PRO A 231 1.76 -23.80 -2.79
N ASP A 232 2.86 -23.04 -2.69
CA ASP A 232 3.92 -23.30 -1.72
C ASP A 232 3.58 -22.60 -0.40
N HIS A 233 3.45 -23.38 0.67
CA HIS A 233 3.09 -22.86 2.01
C HIS A 233 4.29 -22.77 2.96
N THR A 234 5.51 -22.88 2.45
CA THR A 234 6.73 -22.93 3.25
C THR A 234 6.89 -21.67 4.10
N GLY A 235 7.18 -21.88 5.39
CA GLY A 235 7.40 -20.81 6.36
C GLY A 235 6.12 -20.20 6.94
N MET A 236 4.94 -20.62 6.48
CA MET A 236 3.66 -20.23 7.09
C MET A 236 3.29 -21.16 8.23
N ASN A 237 2.68 -20.60 9.28
CA ASN A 237 2.13 -21.36 10.40
C ASN A 237 0.64 -21.71 10.18
N TYR A 238 -0.03 -20.98 9.28
CA TYR A 238 -1.42 -21.18 8.88
C TYR A 238 -1.61 -20.66 7.45
N VAL A 239 -2.58 -21.20 6.71
CA VAL A 239 -2.95 -20.76 5.36
C VAL A 239 -4.43 -20.43 5.36
N ASP A 240 -4.77 -19.23 4.90
CA ASP A 240 -6.15 -18.78 4.77
C ASP A 240 -6.94 -19.70 3.82
N ILE A 241 -8.19 -20.03 4.15
CA ILE A 241 -8.99 -20.94 3.31
C ILE A 241 -9.18 -20.39 1.89
N GLY A 242 -9.16 -19.06 1.72
CA GLY A 242 -9.21 -18.38 0.44
C GLY A 242 -7.89 -18.42 -0.34
N TYR A 243 -6.78 -18.83 0.28
CA TYR A 243 -5.45 -18.83 -0.34
C TYR A 243 -5.05 -20.17 -0.98
N PHE A 244 -5.89 -21.21 -0.84
CA PHE A 244 -5.68 -22.46 -1.57
C PHE A 244 -6.10 -22.34 -3.04
N VAL A 245 -5.22 -22.82 -3.93
CA VAL A 245 -5.43 -22.78 -5.38
C VAL A 245 -6.48 -23.79 -5.82
N ASN A 246 -6.47 -24.99 -5.23
CA ASN A 246 -7.36 -26.10 -5.57
C ASN A 246 -7.33 -27.21 -4.48
N ASN A 247 -8.08 -28.29 -4.71
CA ASN A 247 -8.15 -29.44 -3.81
C ASN A 247 -6.80 -30.14 -3.61
N THR A 248 -5.93 -30.20 -4.62
CA THR A 248 -4.60 -30.83 -4.48
C THR A 248 -3.72 -30.04 -3.53
N ASP A 249 -3.67 -28.72 -3.70
CA ASP A 249 -2.95 -27.79 -2.83
C ASP A 249 -3.45 -27.86 -1.37
N PHE A 250 -4.77 -27.78 -1.17
CA PHE A 250 -5.39 -27.88 0.15
C PHE A 250 -5.07 -29.21 0.85
N ASN A 251 -5.21 -30.34 0.16
CA ASN A 251 -4.93 -31.65 0.73
C ASN A 251 -3.43 -31.84 1.05
N GLN A 252 -2.54 -31.32 0.20
CA GLN A 252 -1.11 -31.32 0.47
C GLN A 252 -0.78 -30.52 1.74
N TYR A 253 -1.42 -29.37 1.95
CA TYR A 253 -1.25 -28.57 3.15
C TYR A 253 -1.74 -29.29 4.42
N LEU A 254 -2.90 -29.96 4.38
CA LEU A 254 -3.38 -30.73 5.53
C LEU A 254 -2.39 -31.82 5.96
N GLN A 255 -1.70 -32.44 5.00
CA GLN A 255 -0.70 -33.48 5.26
C GLN A 255 0.62 -32.91 5.80
N THR A 256 1.11 -31.83 5.20
CA THR A 256 2.48 -31.33 5.43
C THR A 256 2.56 -30.13 6.38
N GLY A 257 1.46 -29.42 6.58
CA GLY A 257 1.39 -28.23 7.41
C GLY A 257 1.81 -28.51 8.86
N LYS A 258 2.73 -27.66 9.36
CA LYS A 258 3.34 -27.78 10.70
C LYS A 258 2.29 -27.91 11.81
N ASN A 259 1.24 -27.09 11.75
CA ASN A 259 0.23 -27.01 12.80
C ASN A 259 -1.06 -27.79 12.49
N GLN A 260 -1.05 -28.64 11.46
CA GLN A 260 -2.21 -29.40 11.00
C GLN A 260 -2.38 -30.77 11.68
N LYS A 261 -1.66 -31.04 12.79
CA LYS A 261 -1.74 -32.33 13.51
C LYS A 261 -3.16 -32.65 13.99
N LEU A 262 -3.89 -31.66 14.52
CA LEU A 262 -5.26 -31.87 14.97
C LEU A 262 -6.21 -32.15 13.79
N ALA A 263 -6.08 -31.40 12.68
CA ALA A 263 -6.85 -31.64 11.46
C ALA A 263 -6.66 -33.08 10.94
N ARG A 264 -5.41 -33.55 10.86
CA ARG A 264 -5.11 -34.93 10.43
C ARG A 264 -5.78 -35.98 11.30
N GLU A 265 -5.82 -35.77 12.62
CA GLU A 265 -6.51 -36.70 13.53
C GLU A 265 -8.03 -36.65 13.37
N ILE A 266 -8.64 -35.50 13.09
CA ILE A 266 -10.08 -35.38 12.77
C ILE A 266 -10.39 -36.09 11.45
N ILE A 267 -9.56 -35.88 10.42
CA ILE A 267 -9.73 -36.50 9.09
C ILE A 267 -9.74 -38.04 9.21
N LYS A 268 -8.85 -38.62 10.04
CA LYS A 268 -8.82 -40.06 10.30
C LYS A 268 -10.12 -40.62 10.90
N LEU A 269 -10.97 -39.79 11.51
CA LEU A 269 -12.26 -40.23 12.05
C LEU A 269 -13.29 -40.52 10.95
N PHE A 270 -13.06 -40.05 9.72
CA PHE A 270 -13.95 -40.15 8.56
C PHE A 270 -13.23 -40.79 7.36
N PRO A 271 -12.88 -42.09 7.42
CA PRO A 271 -11.99 -42.72 6.44
C PRO A 271 -12.51 -42.69 5.00
N ASN A 272 -13.84 -42.60 4.80
CA ASN A 272 -14.49 -42.58 3.49
C ASN A 272 -14.98 -41.19 3.06
N SER A 273 -14.67 -40.13 3.83
CA SER A 273 -15.05 -38.75 3.50
C SER A 273 -13.80 -37.88 3.37
N GLN A 274 -13.29 -37.79 2.14
CA GLN A 274 -12.07 -37.02 1.86
C GLN A 274 -12.28 -35.51 2.06
N PRO A 275 -11.24 -34.77 2.50
CA PRO A 275 -11.32 -33.33 2.60
C PRO A 275 -11.58 -32.68 1.23
N ASP A 276 -12.46 -31.69 1.22
CA ASP A 276 -12.80 -30.92 0.04
C ASP A 276 -12.72 -29.41 0.31
N LEU A 277 -12.05 -28.67 -0.56
CA LEU A 277 -11.78 -27.25 -0.42
C LEU A 277 -13.06 -26.41 -0.54
N GLY A 278 -13.99 -26.75 -1.43
CA GLY A 278 -15.24 -26.00 -1.58
C GLY A 278 -16.09 -26.13 -0.31
N LEU A 279 -16.24 -27.35 0.20
CA LEU A 279 -16.93 -27.59 1.47
C LEU A 279 -16.16 -26.98 2.66
N SER A 280 -14.83 -26.95 2.62
CA SER A 280 -14.01 -26.31 3.66
C SER A 280 -14.13 -24.78 3.64
N LYS A 281 -14.32 -24.15 2.48
CA LYS A 281 -14.65 -22.72 2.37
C LYS A 281 -16.02 -22.44 2.98
N ILE A 282 -17.01 -23.30 2.72
CA ILE A 282 -18.33 -23.19 3.36
C ILE A 282 -18.20 -23.35 4.89
N ALA A 283 -17.41 -24.33 5.34
CA ALA A 283 -17.11 -24.54 6.76
C ALA A 283 -16.56 -23.26 7.40
N ALA A 284 -15.52 -22.69 6.80
CA ALA A 284 -14.85 -21.48 7.24
C ALA A 284 -15.78 -20.27 7.34
N TYR A 285 -16.40 -19.88 6.22
CA TYR A 285 -17.11 -18.61 6.12
C TYR A 285 -18.52 -18.65 6.72
N ASN A 286 -19.17 -19.82 6.77
CA ASN A 286 -20.57 -19.91 7.22
C ASN A 286 -20.68 -20.41 8.67
N TYR A 287 -19.66 -21.11 9.18
CA TYR A 287 -19.76 -21.81 10.47
C TYR A 287 -18.56 -21.60 11.40
N ASP A 288 -17.41 -21.09 10.93
CA ASP A 288 -16.31 -20.76 11.84
C ASP A 288 -16.48 -19.35 12.43
N SER A 289 -15.98 -19.16 13.66
CA SER A 289 -15.91 -17.84 14.28
C SER A 289 -14.51 -17.25 14.23
N PHE A 290 -13.57 -17.92 13.57
CA PHE A 290 -12.19 -17.48 13.40
C PHE A 290 -12.05 -16.28 12.46
N ASP A 291 -12.78 -16.33 11.34
CA ASP A 291 -12.76 -15.29 10.30
C ASP A 291 -13.80 -14.19 10.55
N ASN A 292 -14.60 -14.29 11.62
CA ASN A 292 -15.51 -13.23 12.02
C ASN A 292 -14.68 -12.08 12.60
N ASP A 293 -14.64 -10.99 11.85
CA ASP A 293 -14.04 -9.74 12.27
C ASP A 293 -14.68 -9.26 13.57
N ILE A 294 -13.93 -8.57 14.41
CA ILE A 294 -14.42 -8.07 15.71
C ILE A 294 -15.64 -7.14 15.55
N ASP A 295 -15.83 -6.59 14.34
CA ASP A 295 -16.90 -5.65 13.97
C ASP A 295 -17.65 -6.04 12.67
N GLY A 296 -17.43 -7.24 12.12
CA GLY A 296 -17.93 -7.64 10.80
C GLY A 296 -19.07 -8.65 10.87
N ASP A 297 -20.23 -8.33 10.27
CA ASP A 297 -21.28 -9.31 10.05
C ASP A 297 -20.72 -10.49 9.23
N PRO A 298 -21.01 -11.75 9.62
CA PRO A 298 -20.62 -12.90 8.82
C PRO A 298 -21.16 -12.72 7.40
N SER A 299 -20.29 -12.86 6.41
CA SER A 299 -20.65 -12.82 4.99
C SER A 299 -20.68 -14.26 4.47
N PRO A 300 -21.76 -15.02 4.72
CA PRO A 300 -21.83 -16.41 4.32
C PRO A 300 -21.73 -16.52 2.80
N ILE A 301 -21.06 -17.57 2.35
CA ILE A 301 -20.97 -17.93 0.94
C ILE A 301 -22.05 -18.94 0.55
N SER A 302 -22.34 -19.02 -0.75
CA SER A 302 -23.29 -20.01 -1.28
C SER A 302 -22.86 -21.44 -0.97
N THR A 303 -23.83 -22.29 -0.65
CA THR A 303 -23.65 -23.74 -0.49
C THR A 303 -23.91 -24.53 -1.78
N THR A 304 -24.18 -23.85 -2.91
CA THR A 304 -24.42 -24.50 -4.21
C THR A 304 -23.30 -25.47 -4.57
N GLY A 305 -23.67 -26.66 -5.03
CA GLY A 305 -22.74 -27.75 -5.30
C GLY A 305 -22.60 -28.72 -4.13
N TYR A 306 -23.27 -28.45 -3.00
CA TYR A 306 -23.31 -29.34 -1.85
C TYR A 306 -24.71 -29.46 -1.25
N THR A 307 -25.05 -30.69 -0.89
CA THR A 307 -26.30 -31.09 -0.22
C THR A 307 -26.02 -31.86 1.07
N ASP A 308 -27.06 -32.14 1.85
CA ASP A 308 -26.96 -32.90 3.11
C ASP A 308 -25.89 -32.36 4.08
N ILE A 309 -25.75 -31.03 4.16
CA ILE A 309 -24.74 -30.40 5.00
C ILE A 309 -25.06 -30.65 6.48
N LYS A 310 -24.13 -31.30 7.18
CA LYS A 310 -24.19 -31.55 8.62
C LYS A 310 -23.07 -30.79 9.34
N THR A 311 -23.47 -29.98 10.30
CA THR A 311 -22.59 -29.23 11.21
C THR A 311 -22.52 -29.89 12.59
N PHE A 312 -21.46 -29.58 13.34
CA PHE A 312 -21.18 -30.11 14.68
C PHE A 312 -20.92 -29.00 15.72
N PRO A 313 -21.92 -28.13 16.00
CA PRO A 313 -21.72 -26.96 16.85
C PRO A 313 -21.32 -27.30 18.30
N ALA A 314 -21.79 -28.43 18.84
CA ALA A 314 -21.39 -28.88 20.18
C ALA A 314 -19.89 -29.24 20.24
N ILE A 315 -19.38 -29.85 19.18
CA ILE A 315 -17.95 -30.21 19.05
C ILE A 315 -17.10 -28.96 18.89
N GLN A 316 -17.51 -28.05 18.01
CA GLN A 316 -16.85 -26.76 17.81
C GLN A 316 -16.76 -26.00 19.13
N LYS A 317 -17.89 -25.77 19.81
CA LYS A 317 -17.94 -25.10 21.12
C LYS A 317 -16.99 -25.76 22.13
N TRP A 318 -16.97 -27.10 22.18
CA TRP A 318 -16.09 -27.82 23.08
C TRP A 318 -14.60 -27.62 22.73
N LEU A 319 -14.22 -27.62 21.44
CA LEU A 319 -12.86 -27.34 20.99
C LEU A 319 -12.40 -25.92 21.36
N TYR A 320 -13.30 -24.93 21.24
CA TYR A 320 -13.06 -23.56 21.67
C TYR A 320 -12.83 -23.45 23.18
N THR A 321 -13.69 -24.07 24.00
CA THR A 321 -13.50 -24.11 25.46
C THR A 321 -12.20 -24.82 25.86
N ASN A 322 -11.76 -25.79 25.06
CA ASN A 322 -10.56 -26.59 25.31
C ASN A 322 -9.39 -26.20 24.39
N HIS A 323 -9.30 -24.94 23.94
CA HIS A 323 -8.26 -24.50 23.00
C HIS A 323 -6.84 -24.70 23.53
N ASN A 324 -6.63 -24.66 24.86
CA ASN A 324 -5.33 -24.93 25.50
C ASN A 324 -5.05 -26.41 25.76
N ALA A 325 -6.01 -27.30 25.52
CA ALA A 325 -5.84 -28.72 25.76
C ALA A 325 -4.93 -29.37 24.69
N SER A 326 -4.31 -30.49 25.06
CA SER A 326 -3.51 -31.30 24.15
C SER A 326 -4.35 -31.81 22.97
N ASN A 327 -3.72 -32.08 21.82
CA ASN A 327 -4.43 -32.68 20.69
C ASN A 327 -5.06 -34.04 21.04
N ALA A 328 -4.44 -34.82 21.93
CA ALA A 328 -5.00 -36.10 22.36
C ALA A 328 -6.30 -35.90 23.16
N THR A 329 -6.32 -34.95 24.09
CA THR A 329 -7.52 -34.53 24.82
C THR A 329 -8.58 -34.03 23.86
N LYS A 330 -8.19 -33.18 22.89
CA LYS A 330 -9.11 -32.64 21.88
C LYS A 330 -9.80 -33.73 21.08
N ILE A 331 -9.03 -34.70 20.58
CA ILE A 331 -9.56 -35.82 19.80
C ILE A 331 -10.43 -36.77 20.62
N ALA A 332 -10.10 -37.01 21.89
CA ALA A 332 -10.96 -37.78 22.78
C ALA A 332 -12.33 -37.11 22.98
N GLY A 333 -12.35 -35.79 23.16
CA GLY A 333 -13.59 -35.01 23.25
C GLY A 333 -14.39 -35.04 21.96
N VAL A 334 -13.74 -34.85 20.81
CA VAL A 334 -14.37 -34.95 19.48
C VAL A 334 -15.03 -36.32 19.29
N LYS A 335 -14.33 -37.43 19.59
CA LYS A 335 -14.89 -38.79 19.48
C LYS A 335 -16.12 -38.99 20.38
N LYS A 336 -16.03 -38.54 21.64
CA LYS A 336 -17.14 -38.64 22.60
C LYS A 336 -18.39 -37.92 22.09
N LEU A 337 -18.22 -36.70 21.59
CA LEU A 337 -19.34 -35.88 21.12
C LEU A 337 -19.89 -36.36 19.77
N LEU A 338 -19.05 -36.84 18.86
CA LEU A 338 -19.52 -37.51 17.63
C LEU A 338 -20.41 -38.71 17.96
N ASN A 339 -20.00 -39.56 18.91
CA ASN A 339 -20.80 -40.70 19.35
C ASN A 339 -22.13 -40.26 19.97
N ALA A 340 -22.14 -39.19 20.76
CA ALA A 340 -23.35 -38.63 21.35
C ALA A 340 -24.33 -38.07 20.29
N GLU A 341 -23.82 -37.55 19.18
CA GLU A 341 -24.62 -37.13 18.01
C GLU A 341 -24.97 -38.28 17.06
N GLY A 342 -24.69 -39.55 17.41
CA GLY A 342 -25.00 -40.74 16.61
C GLY A 342 -24.00 -41.05 15.49
N TYR A 343 -22.90 -40.29 15.39
CA TYR A 343 -21.81 -40.53 14.45
C TYR A 343 -20.78 -41.48 15.07
N THR A 344 -21.19 -42.73 15.35
CA THR A 344 -20.31 -43.80 15.85
C THR A 344 -19.19 -44.13 14.85
N ASP A 345 -18.16 -44.84 15.29
CA ASP A 345 -17.06 -45.28 14.42
C ASP A 345 -17.58 -46.02 13.18
N SER A 346 -18.53 -46.95 13.36
CA SER A 346 -19.17 -47.68 12.25
C SER A 346 -19.99 -46.76 11.34
N LYS A 347 -20.71 -45.77 11.89
CA LYS A 347 -21.46 -44.80 11.08
C LYS A 347 -20.52 -43.95 10.24
N ARG A 348 -19.42 -43.44 10.82
CA ARG A 348 -18.45 -42.60 10.08
C ARG A 348 -17.72 -43.42 9.01
N ALA A 349 -17.42 -44.68 9.29
CA ALA A 349 -16.87 -45.60 8.30
C ALA A 349 -17.84 -45.89 7.16
N SER A 350 -19.16 -45.85 7.36
CA SER A 350 -20.14 -46.10 6.29
C SER A 350 -20.53 -44.88 5.45
N LEU A 351 -20.01 -43.69 5.75
CA LEU A 351 -20.29 -42.44 5.03
C LEU A 351 -19.62 -42.39 3.63
N SER A 352 -20.12 -43.21 2.72
CA SER A 352 -19.80 -43.12 1.29
C SER A 352 -20.53 -41.95 0.63
N GLY A 353 -19.87 -41.28 -0.32
CA GLY A 353 -20.43 -40.13 -1.04
C GLY A 353 -20.38 -38.79 -0.30
N TYR A 354 -20.04 -38.78 0.99
CA TYR A 354 -19.81 -37.54 1.75
C TYR A 354 -18.38 -37.03 1.56
N LYS A 355 -18.22 -35.70 1.60
CA LYS A 355 -16.96 -34.97 1.73
C LYS A 355 -16.87 -34.35 3.12
N LEU A 356 -15.64 -34.06 3.53
CA LEU A 356 -15.32 -33.37 4.78
C LEU A 356 -14.90 -31.93 4.46
N GLY A 357 -15.66 -30.95 4.94
CA GLY A 357 -15.19 -29.57 5.02
C GLY A 357 -14.46 -29.39 6.34
N ILE A 358 -13.24 -28.84 6.34
CA ILE A 358 -12.44 -28.69 7.55
C ILE A 358 -11.49 -27.49 7.47
N GLN A 359 -11.42 -26.72 8.55
CA GLN A 359 -10.37 -25.74 8.77
C GLN A 359 -10.04 -25.73 10.26
N ILE A 360 -8.76 -25.96 10.56
CA ILE A 360 -8.26 -26.00 11.93
C ILE A 360 -7.09 -25.02 12.05
N VAL A 361 -7.30 -23.98 12.84
CA VAL A 361 -6.27 -23.07 13.33
C VAL A 361 -6.08 -23.36 14.80
N ASN A 362 -4.93 -23.93 15.17
CA ASN A 362 -4.74 -24.47 16.52
C ASN A 362 -3.59 -23.76 17.23
N ASN A 363 -3.94 -22.77 18.05
CA ASN A 363 -3.02 -22.03 18.92
C ASN A 363 -1.85 -21.37 18.16
N ILE A 364 -2.17 -20.64 17.09
CA ILE A 364 -1.17 -19.92 16.29
C ILE A 364 -0.94 -18.54 16.91
N VAL A 365 0.29 -18.26 17.32
CA VAL A 365 0.66 -16.93 17.83
C VAL A 365 1.00 -16.01 16.66
N MET A 366 0.24 -14.92 16.50
CA MET A 366 0.47 -13.92 15.47
C MET A 366 0.01 -12.53 15.91
N PRO A 367 0.46 -11.45 15.24
CA PRO A 367 -0.04 -10.11 15.51
C PRO A 367 -1.57 -10.06 15.41
N SER A 368 -2.20 -9.37 16.36
CA SER A 368 -3.65 -9.20 16.46
C SER A 368 -4.02 -7.73 16.55
N GLY A 369 -5.14 -7.37 15.93
CA GLY A 369 -5.70 -6.02 15.95
C GLY A 369 -4.75 -4.95 15.38
N GLU A 370 -5.11 -3.69 15.63
CA GLU A 370 -4.31 -2.53 15.22
C GLU A 370 -3.06 -2.31 16.09
N SER A 371 -3.06 -2.80 17.34
CA SER A 371 -1.90 -2.66 18.25
C SER A 371 -0.71 -3.51 17.79
N GLY A 372 -0.97 -4.59 17.04
CA GLY A 372 0.05 -5.52 16.57
C GLY A 372 0.57 -6.45 17.68
N ASP A 373 -0.08 -6.48 18.84
CA ASP A 373 0.28 -7.37 19.94
C ASP A 373 0.12 -8.83 19.53
N LEU A 374 0.98 -9.69 20.05
CA LEU A 374 0.93 -11.11 19.77
C LEU A 374 -0.21 -11.74 20.56
N ALA A 375 -1.17 -12.34 19.86
CA ALA A 375 -2.23 -13.14 20.46
C ALA A 375 -2.25 -14.54 19.88
N SER A 376 -2.68 -15.49 20.71
CA SER A 376 -3.02 -16.82 20.23
C SER A 376 -4.34 -16.76 19.47
N ARG A 377 -4.33 -17.32 18.26
CA ARG A 377 -5.44 -17.36 17.32
C ARG A 377 -5.85 -18.82 17.13
N TYR A 378 -7.15 -19.10 17.19
CA TYR A 378 -7.69 -20.44 17.08
C TYR A 378 -9.07 -20.47 16.40
N GLY A 379 -9.25 -21.45 15.52
CA GLY A 379 -10.40 -21.67 14.66
C GLY A 379 -10.64 -23.17 14.53
N TYR A 380 -11.87 -23.61 14.73
CA TYR A 380 -12.17 -25.03 14.82
C TYR A 380 -13.49 -25.33 14.13
N VAL A 381 -13.43 -25.66 12.84
CA VAL A 381 -14.63 -26.04 12.11
C VAL A 381 -14.40 -27.31 11.30
N PHE A 382 -15.40 -28.19 11.34
CA PHE A 382 -15.57 -29.21 10.32
C PHE A 382 -17.05 -29.53 10.12
N ILE A 383 -17.40 -29.90 8.89
CA ILE A 383 -18.76 -30.23 8.45
C ILE A 383 -18.70 -31.42 7.48
N LEU A 384 -19.82 -32.12 7.33
CA LEU A 384 -20.01 -33.12 6.27
C LEU A 384 -20.98 -32.56 5.22
N GLY A 385 -20.85 -33.00 3.98
CA GLY A 385 -21.81 -32.71 2.91
C GLY A 385 -21.60 -33.65 1.73
N LYS A 386 -22.63 -33.83 0.90
CA LYS A 386 -22.51 -34.53 -0.39
C LYS A 386 -22.25 -33.52 -1.49
N VAL A 387 -21.53 -33.93 -2.53
CA VAL A 387 -21.39 -33.13 -3.74
C VAL A 387 -22.66 -33.31 -4.56
N ASP A 388 -23.23 -32.21 -5.04
CA ASP A 388 -24.37 -32.26 -5.96
C ASP A 388 -23.91 -32.91 -7.26
N ASN A 389 -24.61 -33.95 -7.71
CA ASN A 389 -24.35 -34.61 -8.99
C ASN A 389 -24.96 -33.82 -10.15
#